data_AF-A0A8H5TG12-F1
#
_entry.id   AF-A0A8H5TG12-F1
#
_cell.length_a   1.000
_cell.length_b   1.000
_cell.length_c   1.000
_cell.angle_alpha   90.00
_cell.angle_beta   90.00
_cell.angle_gamma   90.00
#
_symmetry.space_group_name_H-M   'P 1'
#
loop_
_entity.id
_entity.type
_entity.pdbx_description
1 polymer ?
#
loop_
_entity_poly.entity_id
_entity_poly.type
_entity_poly.pdbx_seq_one_letter_code
_entity_poly.pdbx_strand_id
1 'polypeptide(L)'
;MVQPSALVTASVATAAAAIVDCVMQYSTDRVPDQEKKKKLRTQLANADSFRVGYAVYFDYQRRNQAEFRRNLRRNERKQARVAKEEAEASTQQQRQSIRVRVEEAKEEGFPSGVEEREAFFNEQVMAGEMLSQDPTKALESALAFYKGLKVYPAPGDLIRIYDSTVPKPILDILAEMIAYDSSLDIRAPAAPAGINLSDIPNVGLD
;
A
#
# COMPACT_ATOMS: atom_id res chain seq x y z
N MET A 1 -0.35 33.80 -11.83
CA MET A 1 0.82 33.31 -11.07
C MET A 1 0.94 31.82 -11.35
N VAL A 2 1.94 31.42 -12.14
CA VAL A 2 2.08 30.05 -12.69
C VAL A 2 2.91 29.21 -11.72
N GLN A 3 2.45 27.99 -11.44
CA GLN A 3 3.02 27.04 -10.48
C GLN A 3 4.29 26.34 -11.00
N PRO A 4 5.29 26.03 -10.16
CA PRO A 4 6.55 25.38 -10.56
C PRO A 4 6.57 23.85 -10.29
N SER A 5 5.50 23.12 -10.66
CA SER A 5 5.34 21.70 -10.30
C SER A 5 5.69 20.70 -11.42
N ALA A 6 5.81 21.17 -12.67
CA ALA A 6 5.89 20.30 -13.85
C ALA A 6 7.32 19.99 -14.34
N LEU A 7 8.35 20.70 -13.85
CA LEU A 7 9.74 20.52 -14.32
C LEU A 7 10.51 19.40 -13.57
N VAL A 8 9.99 18.90 -12.45
CA VAL A 8 10.72 17.93 -11.61
C VAL A 8 10.47 16.48 -12.02
N THR A 9 9.31 16.16 -12.60
CA THR A 9 8.96 14.76 -12.95
C THR A 9 9.56 14.30 -14.28
N ALA A 10 9.73 15.19 -15.27
CA ALA A 10 10.39 14.84 -16.53
C ALA A 10 11.87 14.44 -16.34
N SER A 11 12.55 14.95 -15.29
CA SER A 11 13.95 14.61 -15.00
C SER A 11 14.15 13.21 -14.39
N VAL A 12 13.11 12.64 -13.74
CA VAL A 12 13.25 11.36 -13.04
C VAL A 12 13.07 10.18 -14.01
N ALA A 13 12.21 10.33 -15.02
CA ALA A 13 12.01 9.29 -16.04
C ALA A 13 13.24 9.12 -16.95
N THR A 14 13.93 10.20 -17.31
CA THR A 14 15.20 10.13 -18.07
C THR A 14 16.35 9.54 -17.22
N ALA A 15 16.34 9.77 -15.91
CA ALA A 15 17.32 9.19 -15.00
C ALA A 15 17.13 7.67 -14.83
N ALA A 16 15.89 7.17 -14.83
CA ALA A 16 15.62 5.73 -14.71
C ALA A 16 16.03 4.95 -15.97
N ALA A 17 15.81 5.49 -17.17
CA ALA A 17 16.30 4.88 -18.41
C ALA A 17 17.84 4.83 -18.48
N ALA A 18 18.52 5.90 -18.02
CA ALA A 18 19.97 5.93 -17.91
C ALA A 18 20.55 4.92 -16.90
N ILE A 19 19.78 4.53 -15.88
CA ILE A 19 20.20 3.51 -14.90
C ILE A 19 20.07 2.10 -15.48
N VAL A 20 19.07 1.82 -16.31
CA VAL A 20 18.92 0.49 -16.95
C VAL A 20 19.96 0.30 -18.07
N ASP A 21 20.26 1.32 -18.87
CA ASP A 21 21.35 1.27 -19.86
C ASP A 21 22.72 1.16 -19.19
N CYS A 22 22.93 1.85 -18.06
CA CYS A 22 24.15 1.73 -17.25
C CYS A 22 24.31 0.32 -16.67
N VAL A 23 23.23 -0.31 -16.20
CA VAL A 23 23.26 -1.67 -15.65
C VAL A 23 23.46 -2.74 -16.73
N MET A 24 22.97 -2.53 -17.96
CA MET A 24 23.23 -3.44 -19.08
C MET A 24 24.64 -3.29 -19.68
N GLN A 25 25.23 -2.09 -19.68
CA GLN A 25 26.64 -1.88 -20.04
C GLN A 25 27.63 -2.31 -18.93
N TYR A 26 27.17 -2.44 -17.68
CA TYR A 26 28.01 -2.91 -16.57
C TYR A 26 28.35 -4.41 -16.63
N SER A 27 27.66 -5.18 -17.47
CA SER A 27 27.94 -6.62 -17.60
C SER A 27 29.14 -6.93 -18.51
N THR A 28 29.73 -5.94 -19.20
CA THR A 28 30.85 -6.14 -20.14
C THR A 28 32.24 -5.75 -19.63
N ASP A 29 32.39 -5.07 -18.48
CA ASP A 29 33.71 -4.63 -17.99
C ASP A 29 34.15 -5.36 -16.70
N ARG A 30 34.48 -6.65 -16.85
CA ARG A 30 35.21 -7.40 -15.82
C ARG A 30 36.72 -7.09 -15.84
N VAL A 31 37.15 -5.90 -15.42
CA VAL A 31 38.44 -5.70 -14.72
C VAL A 31 38.30 -4.47 -13.80
N PRO A 32 38.34 -4.62 -12.46
CA PRO A 32 38.31 -3.45 -11.59
C PRO A 32 39.62 -2.67 -11.71
N ASP A 33 39.56 -1.51 -12.35
CA ASP A 33 40.63 -0.51 -12.39
C ASP A 33 41.11 -0.20 -10.95
N GLN A 34 42.34 -0.62 -10.65
CA GLN A 34 42.97 -0.49 -9.33
C GLN A 34 43.07 0.98 -8.90
N GLU A 35 43.13 1.90 -9.86
CA GLU A 35 43.23 3.33 -9.58
C GLU A 35 41.91 3.91 -9.07
N LYS A 36 40.77 3.47 -9.62
CA LYS A 36 39.43 3.85 -9.12
C LYS A 36 39.21 3.34 -7.69
N LYS A 37 39.63 2.10 -7.39
CA LYS A 37 39.57 1.55 -6.02
C LYS A 37 40.44 2.32 -5.03
N LYS A 38 41.64 2.76 -5.42
CA LYS A 38 42.51 3.60 -4.58
C LYS A 38 41.88 4.97 -4.32
N LYS A 39 41.35 5.64 -5.35
CA LYS A 39 40.67 6.94 -5.21
C LYS A 39 39.44 6.85 -4.29
N LEU A 40 38.62 5.80 -4.44
CA LEU A 40 37.46 5.53 -3.56
C LEU A 40 37.87 5.29 -2.10
N ARG A 41 38.95 4.53 -1.85
CA ARG A 41 39.49 4.30 -0.50
C ARG A 41 40.00 5.58 0.16
N THR A 42 40.68 6.42 -0.60
CA THR A 42 41.17 7.73 -0.09
C THR A 42 40.00 8.65 0.24
N GLN A 43 38.94 8.67 -0.58
CA GLN A 43 37.74 9.45 -0.27
C GLN A 43 36.99 8.93 0.96
N LEU A 44 36.87 7.61 1.13
CA LEU A 44 36.30 7.01 2.34
C LEU A 44 37.11 7.36 3.60
N ALA A 45 38.44 7.25 3.54
CA ALA A 45 39.32 7.57 4.66
C ALA A 45 39.20 9.04 5.11
N ASN A 46 39.00 9.96 4.16
CA ASN A 46 38.75 11.37 4.45
C ASN A 46 37.38 11.54 5.13
N ALA A 47 36.33 10.90 4.63
CA ALA A 47 34.99 10.95 5.23
C ALA A 47 34.96 10.40 6.67
N ASP A 48 35.70 9.34 6.95
CA ASP A 48 35.78 8.75 8.29
C ASP A 48 36.52 9.65 9.29
N SER A 49 37.57 10.35 8.84
CA SER A 49 38.29 11.33 9.66
C SER A 49 37.36 12.46 10.14
N PHE A 50 36.48 12.96 9.26
CA PHE A 50 35.48 13.97 9.63
C PHE A 50 34.42 13.43 10.62
N ARG A 51 34.01 12.16 10.48
CA ARG A 51 33.05 11.52 11.40
C ARG A 51 33.63 11.34 12.80
N VAL A 52 34.89 10.91 12.90
CA VAL A 52 35.59 10.76 14.17
C VAL A 52 35.79 12.12 14.83
N GLY A 53 36.22 13.14 14.07
CA GLY A 53 36.33 14.51 14.57
C GLY A 53 35.00 15.06 15.09
N TYR A 54 33.91 14.84 14.34
CA TYR A 54 32.57 15.24 14.76
C TYR A 54 32.11 14.49 16.02
N ALA A 55 32.42 13.20 16.16
CA ALA A 55 32.07 12.42 17.35
C ALA A 55 32.75 12.96 18.61
N VAL A 56 34.03 13.34 18.53
CA VAL A 56 34.77 13.96 19.65
C VAL A 56 34.17 15.32 20.01
N TYR A 57 33.92 16.19 19.01
CA TYR A 57 33.26 17.47 19.22
C TYR A 57 31.86 17.29 19.86
N PHE A 58 31.07 16.36 19.36
CA PHE A 58 29.71 16.09 19.85
C PHE A 58 29.72 15.59 21.30
N ASP A 59 30.65 14.70 21.68
CA ASP A 59 30.76 14.22 23.06
C ASP A 59 31.23 15.34 24.02
N TYR A 60 32.19 16.16 23.59
CA TYR A 60 32.60 17.36 24.33
C TYR A 60 31.42 18.31 24.56
N GLN A 61 30.66 18.61 23.50
CA GLN A 61 29.51 19.51 23.54
C GLN A 61 28.38 18.97 24.44
N ARG A 62 28.15 17.65 24.39
CA ARG A 62 27.16 16.96 25.24
C ARG A 62 27.50 17.02 26.73
N ARG A 63 28.77 16.92 27.10
CA ARG A 63 29.21 16.94 28.52
C ARG A 63 29.23 18.36 29.09
N ASN A 64 29.65 19.35 28.30
CA ASN A 64 29.93 20.69 28.80
C ASN A 64 28.75 21.67 28.68
N GLN A 65 27.78 21.46 27.78
CA GLN A 65 26.72 22.42 27.52
C GLN A 65 25.31 21.90 27.86
N ALA A 66 24.63 22.57 28.81
CA ALA A 66 23.28 22.20 29.21
C ALA A 66 22.22 22.47 28.11
N GLU A 67 22.35 23.57 27.37
CA GLU A 67 21.44 23.91 26.27
C GLU A 67 21.51 22.90 25.12
N PHE A 68 22.72 22.45 24.77
CA PHE A 68 22.91 21.44 23.73
C PHE A 68 22.16 20.15 24.04
N ARG A 69 22.20 19.67 25.30
CA ARG A 69 21.43 18.50 25.74
C ARG A 69 19.92 18.71 25.64
N ARG A 70 19.44 19.91 26.01
CA ARG A 70 18.01 20.26 25.91
C ARG A 70 17.55 20.27 24.46
N ASN A 71 18.34 20.86 23.57
CA ASN A 71 18.05 20.90 22.14
C ASN A 71 18.09 19.51 21.51
N LEU A 72 19.03 18.64 21.91
CA LEU A 72 19.07 17.24 21.45
C LEU A 72 17.79 16.48 21.80
N ARG A 73 17.35 16.55 23.06
CA ARG A 73 16.09 15.93 23.51
C ARG A 73 14.87 16.51 22.79
N ARG A 74 14.87 17.82 22.52
CA ARG A 74 13.78 18.48 21.78
C ARG A 74 13.76 18.01 20.32
N ASN A 75 14.91 17.89 19.67
CA ASN A 75 15.03 17.44 18.29
C ASN A 75 14.65 15.96 18.15
N GLU A 76 15.08 15.10 19.07
CA GLU A 76 14.69 13.69 19.12
C GLU A 76 13.16 13.54 19.25
N ARG A 77 12.54 14.28 20.18
CA ARG A 77 11.08 14.29 20.32
C ARG A 77 10.37 14.82 19.08
N LYS A 78 10.93 15.86 18.43
CA LYS A 78 10.40 16.38 17.16
C LYS A 78 10.50 15.35 16.05
N GLN A 79 11.64 14.67 15.90
CA GLN A 79 11.83 13.62 14.90
C GLN A 79 10.88 12.44 15.15
N ALA A 80 10.72 12.01 16.40
CA ALA A 80 9.75 10.97 16.75
C ALA A 80 8.30 11.37 16.43
N ARG A 81 7.95 12.65 16.69
CA ARG A 81 6.64 13.20 16.32
C ARG A 81 6.45 13.26 14.81
N VAL A 82 7.44 13.78 14.07
CA VAL A 82 7.40 13.88 12.61
C VAL A 82 7.30 12.50 11.98
N ALA A 83 8.10 11.52 12.42
CA ALA A 83 8.02 10.15 11.92
C ALA A 83 6.65 9.50 12.18
N LYS A 84 6.04 9.79 13.33
CA LYS A 84 4.67 9.34 13.63
C LYS A 84 3.63 10.04 12.75
N GLU A 85 3.73 11.36 12.61
CA GLU A 85 2.85 12.19 11.77
C GLU A 85 2.97 11.78 10.28
N GLU A 86 4.17 11.47 9.79
CA GLU A 86 4.44 10.97 8.44
C GLU A 86 3.88 9.56 8.23
N ALA A 87 4.03 8.65 9.21
CA ALA A 87 3.43 7.32 9.14
C ALA A 87 1.90 7.41 9.07
N GLU A 88 1.28 8.21 9.94
CA GLU A 88 -0.16 8.45 9.94
C GLU A 88 -0.64 9.12 8.63
N ALA A 89 0.11 10.11 8.11
CA ALA A 89 -0.21 10.77 6.86
C ALA A 89 -0.09 9.82 5.66
N SER A 90 0.93 8.96 5.64
CA SER A 90 1.11 7.97 4.56
C SER A 90 -0.05 6.96 4.54
N THR A 91 -0.49 6.47 5.70
CA THR A 91 -1.69 5.63 5.80
C THR A 91 -2.91 6.40 5.33
N GLN A 92 -3.13 7.64 5.78
CA GLN A 92 -4.27 8.46 5.34
C GLN A 92 -4.29 8.70 3.82
N GLN A 93 -3.14 8.94 3.21
CA GLN A 93 -3.01 9.09 1.75
C GLN A 93 -3.38 7.79 1.02
N GLN A 94 -2.91 6.63 1.53
CA GLN A 94 -3.32 5.33 0.99
C GLN A 94 -4.84 5.15 1.08
N ARG A 95 -5.44 5.42 2.24
CA ARG A 95 -6.91 5.36 2.43
C ARG A 95 -7.66 6.28 1.48
N GLN A 96 -7.17 7.51 1.29
CA GLN A 96 -7.77 8.46 0.35
C GLN A 96 -7.68 7.96 -1.09
N SER A 97 -6.54 7.42 -1.50
CA SER A 97 -6.38 6.85 -2.85
C SER A 97 -7.35 5.68 -3.10
N ILE A 98 -7.55 4.82 -2.09
CA ILE A 98 -8.53 3.73 -2.15
C ILE A 98 -9.95 4.28 -2.36
N ARG A 99 -10.35 5.30 -1.59
CA ARG A 99 -11.68 5.91 -1.68
C ARG A 99 -11.96 6.53 -3.05
N VAL A 100 -11.01 7.30 -3.58
CA VAL A 100 -11.13 7.93 -4.90
C VAL A 100 -11.36 6.86 -5.97
N ARG A 101 -10.58 5.78 -5.93
CA ARG A 101 -10.69 4.68 -6.89
C ARG A 101 -12.02 3.91 -6.78
N VAL A 102 -12.55 3.75 -5.57
CA VAL A 102 -13.88 3.17 -5.36
C VAL A 102 -14.99 4.09 -5.89
N GLU A 103 -14.85 5.40 -5.71
CA GLU A 103 -15.80 6.39 -6.20
C GLU A 103 -15.81 6.44 -7.74
N GLU A 104 -14.63 6.47 -8.37
CA GLU A 104 -14.47 6.32 -9.83
C GLU A 104 -15.16 5.04 -10.35
N ALA A 105 -14.96 3.91 -9.67
CA ALA A 105 -15.62 2.65 -10.03
C ALA A 105 -17.15 2.67 -9.86
N LYS A 106 -17.68 3.50 -8.95
CA LYS A 106 -19.13 3.71 -8.80
C LYS A 106 -19.69 4.63 -9.87
N GLU A 107 -18.94 5.65 -10.28
CA GLU A 107 -19.30 6.59 -11.34
C GLU A 107 -19.35 5.92 -12.72
N GLU A 108 -18.45 4.96 -12.99
CA GLU A 108 -18.48 4.14 -14.22
C GLU A 108 -19.80 3.36 -14.38
N GLY A 109 -20.48 3.07 -13.27
CA GLY A 109 -21.71 2.28 -13.24
C GLY A 109 -21.47 0.78 -13.42
N PHE A 110 -22.53 0.00 -13.20
CA PHE A 110 -22.48 -1.46 -13.27
C PHE A 110 -23.54 -1.98 -14.25
N PRO A 111 -23.26 -3.07 -14.99
CA PRO A 111 -24.24 -3.67 -15.88
C PRO A 111 -25.46 -4.15 -15.09
N SER A 112 -26.65 -3.98 -15.67
CA SER A 112 -27.92 -4.38 -15.04
C SER A 112 -28.44 -5.72 -15.55
N GLY A 113 -28.09 -6.11 -16.78
CA GLY A 113 -28.43 -7.41 -17.37
C GLY A 113 -27.79 -8.58 -16.61
N VAL A 114 -28.48 -9.72 -16.53
CA VAL A 114 -27.95 -10.91 -15.84
C VAL A 114 -26.74 -11.48 -16.58
N GLU A 115 -26.86 -11.65 -17.89
CA GLU A 115 -25.78 -12.15 -18.76
C GLU A 115 -24.56 -11.21 -18.80
N GLU A 116 -24.80 -9.90 -18.89
CA GLU A 116 -23.74 -8.88 -18.84
C GLU A 116 -23.04 -8.84 -17.47
N ARG A 117 -23.77 -9.07 -16.38
CA ARG A 117 -23.19 -9.14 -15.03
C ARG A 117 -22.28 -10.35 -14.85
N GLU A 118 -22.66 -11.51 -15.39
CA GLU A 118 -21.82 -12.72 -15.36
C GLU A 118 -20.56 -12.54 -16.21
N ALA A 119 -20.66 -11.94 -17.39
CA ALA A 119 -19.52 -11.63 -18.24
C ALA A 119 -18.56 -10.65 -17.54
N PHE A 120 -19.11 -9.55 -17.00
CA PHE A 120 -18.33 -8.57 -16.26
C PHE A 120 -17.68 -9.17 -15.01
N PHE A 121 -18.39 -10.01 -14.26
CA PHE A 121 -17.83 -10.72 -13.11
C PHE A 121 -16.61 -11.54 -13.48
N ASN A 122 -16.71 -12.38 -14.53
CA ASN A 122 -15.61 -13.22 -14.97
C ASN A 122 -14.41 -12.39 -15.42
N GLU A 123 -14.65 -11.32 -16.18
CA GLU A 123 -13.59 -10.39 -16.60
C GLU A 123 -12.88 -9.76 -15.40
N GLN A 124 -13.63 -9.27 -14.41
CA GLN A 124 -13.08 -8.66 -13.21
C GLN A 124 -12.31 -9.66 -12.33
N VAL A 125 -12.79 -10.89 -12.19
CA VAL A 125 -12.07 -11.94 -11.43
C VAL A 125 -10.75 -12.29 -12.13
N MET A 126 -10.77 -12.50 -13.45
CA MET A 126 -9.56 -12.78 -14.22
C MET A 126 -8.55 -11.63 -14.14
N ALA A 127 -9.02 -10.38 -14.27
CA ALA A 127 -8.18 -9.20 -14.13
C ALA A 127 -7.61 -9.08 -12.70
N GLY A 128 -8.44 -9.30 -11.68
CA GLY A 128 -8.05 -9.28 -10.27
C GLY A 128 -6.98 -10.32 -9.95
N GLU A 129 -7.13 -11.55 -10.45
CA GLU A 129 -6.15 -12.62 -10.30
C GLU A 129 -4.84 -12.30 -11.03
N MET A 130 -4.89 -11.79 -12.25
CA MET A 130 -3.69 -11.40 -13.00
C MET A 130 -2.92 -10.28 -12.29
N LEU A 131 -3.63 -9.27 -11.78
CA LEU A 131 -3.04 -8.16 -11.03
C LEU A 131 -2.54 -8.58 -9.65
N SER A 132 -3.13 -9.63 -9.05
CA SER A 132 -2.73 -10.14 -7.73
C SER A 132 -1.32 -10.75 -7.71
N GLN A 133 -0.79 -11.13 -8.88
CA GLN A 133 0.56 -11.65 -9.02
C GLN A 133 1.62 -10.57 -8.75
N ASP A 134 1.28 -9.30 -9.00
CA ASP A 134 2.16 -8.15 -8.79
C ASP A 134 1.81 -7.45 -7.46
N PRO A 135 2.67 -7.49 -6.42
CA PRO A 135 2.38 -6.86 -5.13
C PRO A 135 2.29 -5.32 -5.21
N THR A 136 2.87 -4.71 -6.26
CA THR A 136 2.76 -3.27 -6.53
C THR A 136 1.37 -2.87 -7.02
N LYS A 137 0.59 -3.80 -7.55
CA LYS A 137 -0.76 -3.59 -8.08
C LYS A 137 -1.86 -4.14 -7.17
N ALA A 138 -1.55 -4.39 -5.90
CA ALA A 138 -2.50 -4.91 -4.93
C ALA A 138 -3.79 -4.06 -4.83
N LEU A 139 -3.66 -2.74 -4.98
CA LEU A 139 -4.82 -1.82 -4.98
C LEU A 139 -5.73 -2.03 -6.21
N GLU A 140 -5.15 -2.23 -7.39
CA GLU A 140 -5.89 -2.44 -8.64
C GLU A 140 -6.55 -3.83 -8.65
N SER A 141 -5.85 -4.83 -8.12
CA SER A 141 -6.41 -6.17 -7.90
C SER A 141 -7.60 -6.13 -6.95
N ALA A 142 -7.49 -5.45 -5.80
CA ALA A 142 -8.58 -5.29 -4.85
C ALA A 142 -9.80 -4.59 -5.49
N LEU A 143 -9.56 -3.60 -6.36
CA LEU A 143 -10.62 -2.88 -7.06
C LEU A 143 -11.39 -3.79 -8.03
N ALA A 144 -10.70 -4.67 -8.76
CA ALA A 144 -11.33 -5.65 -9.64
C ALA A 144 -12.19 -6.65 -8.82
N PHE A 145 -11.68 -7.14 -7.69
CA PHE A 145 -12.47 -8.00 -6.80
C PHE A 145 -13.68 -7.29 -6.18
N TYR A 146 -13.56 -5.99 -5.85
CA TYR A 146 -14.67 -5.16 -5.41
C TYR A 146 -15.74 -5.00 -6.50
N LYS A 147 -15.34 -4.75 -7.75
CA LYS A 147 -16.25 -4.69 -8.91
C LYS A 147 -16.97 -6.03 -9.12
N GLY A 148 -16.27 -7.16 -8.95
CA GLY A 148 -16.87 -8.49 -8.98
C GLY A 148 -17.91 -8.72 -7.86
N LEU A 149 -17.60 -8.32 -6.62
CA LEU A 149 -18.54 -8.41 -5.50
C LEU A 149 -19.82 -7.61 -5.72
N LYS A 150 -19.72 -6.48 -6.44
CA LYS A 150 -20.85 -5.59 -6.72
C LYS A 150 -21.91 -6.17 -7.64
N VAL A 151 -21.49 -6.93 -8.63
CA VAL A 151 -22.39 -7.52 -9.63
C VAL A 151 -22.95 -8.88 -9.19
N TYR A 152 -22.37 -9.47 -8.13
CA TYR A 152 -22.74 -10.80 -7.65
C TYR A 152 -23.99 -10.75 -6.74
N PRO A 153 -24.97 -11.66 -6.93
CA PRO A 153 -26.23 -11.62 -6.18
C PRO A 153 -26.10 -11.95 -4.69
N ALA A 154 -25.07 -12.71 -4.28
CA ALA A 154 -24.84 -13.14 -2.90
C ALA A 154 -23.38 -12.89 -2.44
N PRO A 155 -22.99 -11.64 -2.15
CA PRO A 155 -21.59 -11.29 -1.89
C PRO A 155 -20.99 -12.00 -0.65
N GLY A 156 -21.82 -12.45 0.29
CA GLY A 156 -21.41 -13.18 1.49
C GLY A 156 -20.85 -14.59 1.23
N ASP A 157 -21.22 -15.24 0.13
CA ASP A 157 -20.61 -16.52 -0.24
C ASP A 157 -19.31 -16.33 -1.03
N LEU A 158 -19.27 -15.30 -1.88
CA LEU A 158 -18.09 -14.99 -2.68
C LEU A 158 -16.89 -14.56 -1.81
N ILE A 159 -17.12 -13.79 -0.74
CA ILE A 159 -16.05 -13.39 0.18
C ILE A 159 -15.38 -14.59 0.87
N ARG A 160 -16.10 -15.70 1.10
CA ARG A 160 -15.54 -16.92 1.69
C ARG A 160 -14.55 -17.59 0.74
N ILE A 161 -14.83 -17.57 -0.56
CA ILE A 161 -13.92 -18.09 -1.57
C ILE A 161 -12.66 -17.21 -1.61
N TYR A 162 -12.83 -15.89 -1.62
CA TYR A 162 -11.71 -14.96 -1.64
C TYR A 162 -10.80 -15.06 -0.41
N ASP A 163 -11.32 -15.31 0.79
CA ASP A 163 -10.48 -15.51 1.99
C ASP A 163 -9.55 -16.73 1.86
N SER A 164 -9.90 -17.70 1.00
CA SER A 164 -9.09 -18.89 0.74
C SER A 164 -8.15 -18.78 -0.47
N THR A 165 -8.52 -18.01 -1.50
CA THR A 165 -7.78 -17.96 -2.78
C THR A 165 -6.94 -16.70 -2.95
N VAL A 166 -7.31 -15.57 -2.34
CA VAL A 166 -6.68 -14.27 -2.54
C VAL A 166 -5.64 -13.98 -1.43
N PRO A 167 -4.45 -13.43 -1.75
CA PRO A 167 -3.45 -13.05 -0.75
C PRO A 167 -3.98 -12.03 0.28
N LYS A 168 -3.58 -12.20 1.55
CA LYS A 168 -3.98 -11.32 2.68
C LYS A 168 -3.79 -9.82 2.43
N PRO A 169 -2.69 -9.32 1.81
CA PRO A 169 -2.52 -7.89 1.56
C PRO A 169 -3.62 -7.27 0.68
N ILE A 170 -4.18 -8.05 -0.25
CA ILE A 170 -5.26 -7.59 -1.14
C ILE A 170 -6.60 -7.62 -0.40
N LEU A 171 -6.82 -8.63 0.45
CA LEU A 171 -8.01 -8.73 1.30
C LEU A 171 -8.11 -7.58 2.31
N ASP A 172 -6.99 -7.12 2.87
CA ASP A 172 -6.97 -5.98 3.78
C ASP A 172 -7.43 -4.68 3.08
N ILE A 173 -6.97 -4.46 1.84
CA ILE A 173 -7.40 -3.33 1.00
C ILE A 173 -8.88 -3.47 0.63
N LEU A 174 -9.31 -4.66 0.24
CA LEU A 174 -10.69 -4.96 -0.11
C LEU A 174 -11.64 -4.71 1.08
N ALA A 175 -11.24 -5.12 2.28
CA ALA A 175 -11.99 -4.86 3.51
C ALA A 175 -12.15 -3.36 3.77
N GLU A 176 -11.12 -2.56 3.48
CA GLU A 176 -11.21 -1.10 3.56
C GLU A 176 -12.18 -0.51 2.53
N MET A 177 -12.18 -1.03 1.29
CA MET A 177 -13.14 -0.64 0.25
C MET A 177 -14.58 -0.98 0.64
N ILE A 178 -14.82 -2.17 1.19
CA ILE A 178 -16.13 -2.62 1.68
C ILE A 178 -16.59 -1.75 2.87
N ALA A 179 -15.69 -1.44 3.81
CA ALA A 179 -16.03 -0.60 4.95
C ALA A 179 -16.43 0.83 4.55
N TYR A 180 -15.87 1.33 3.44
CA TYR A 180 -16.29 2.60 2.84
C TYR A 180 -17.64 2.49 2.12
N ASP A 181 -17.92 1.35 1.49
CA ASP A 181 -19.15 1.14 0.73
C ASP A 181 -20.22 0.35 1.50
N SER A 182 -21.06 1.08 2.24
CA SER A 182 -22.19 0.53 2.99
C SER A 182 -23.27 -0.16 2.16
N SER A 183 -23.22 -0.06 0.83
CA SER A 183 -24.18 -0.77 -0.05
C SER A 183 -23.79 -2.24 -0.31
N LEU A 184 -22.59 -2.67 0.09
CA LEU A 184 -22.21 -4.09 0.17
C LEU A 184 -22.49 -4.60 1.58
N ASP A 185 -23.72 -5.00 1.85
CA ASP A 185 -24.10 -5.53 3.16
C ASP A 185 -23.69 -7.02 3.29
N ILE A 186 -22.38 -7.26 3.45
CA ILE A 186 -21.78 -8.61 3.62
C ILE A 186 -22.16 -9.23 4.98
N ARG A 187 -22.74 -8.42 5.87
CA ARG A 187 -23.08 -8.79 7.24
C ARG A 187 -24.39 -9.57 7.38
N ALA A 188 -25.10 -9.83 6.28
CA ALA A 188 -26.29 -10.67 6.30
C ALA A 188 -25.89 -12.16 6.29
N PRO A 189 -26.00 -12.91 7.40
CA PRO A 189 -26.24 -14.34 7.25
C PRO A 189 -27.54 -14.47 6.47
N ALA A 190 -27.56 -15.34 5.46
CA ALA A 190 -28.81 -15.83 4.91
C ALA A 190 -29.66 -16.36 6.07
N ALA A 191 -30.60 -15.57 6.56
CA ALA A 191 -31.66 -16.07 7.39
C ALA A 191 -32.52 -16.90 6.42
N PRO A 192 -32.61 -18.23 6.58
CA PRO A 192 -33.68 -18.95 5.93
C PRO A 192 -35.00 -18.37 6.47
N ALA A 193 -35.99 -18.27 5.58
CA ALA A 193 -37.34 -17.87 5.91
C ALA A 193 -37.83 -18.52 7.22
N GLY A 194 -38.59 -17.75 7.99
CA GLY A 194 -38.85 -17.96 9.41
C GLY A 194 -39.35 -19.36 9.80
N ILE A 195 -38.81 -19.83 10.92
CA ILE A 195 -39.50 -20.75 11.83
C ILE A 195 -39.61 -19.99 13.14
N ASN A 196 -40.81 -19.52 13.49
CA ASN A 196 -41.07 -18.98 14.82
C ASN A 196 -41.00 -20.13 15.82
N LEU A 197 -40.06 -20.07 16.77
CA LEU A 197 -39.89 -21.06 17.84
C LEU A 197 -41.12 -21.19 18.76
N SER A 198 -42.11 -20.29 18.62
CA SER A 198 -43.40 -20.33 19.30
C SER A 198 -44.41 -21.32 18.72
N ASP A 199 -44.17 -21.87 17.52
CA ASP A 199 -45.12 -22.75 16.82
C ASP A 199 -44.80 -24.25 16.96
N ILE A 200 -43.88 -24.64 17.85
CA ILE A 200 -43.59 -26.06 18.12
C ILE A 200 -44.60 -26.58 19.16
N PRO A 201 -45.54 -27.47 18.80
CA PRO A 201 -46.42 -28.10 19.78
C PRO A 201 -45.58 -29.00 20.70
N ASN A 202 -45.67 -28.73 22.00
CA ASN A 202 -45.07 -29.52 23.07
C ASN A 202 -45.71 -30.92 23.09
N VAL A 203 -45.10 -31.87 22.37
CA VAL A 203 -45.48 -33.29 22.43
C VAL A 203 -44.94 -33.88 23.73
N GLY A 204 -45.84 -34.03 24.69
CA GLY A 204 -45.57 -34.66 25.99
C GLY A 204 -45.11 -36.11 25.80
N LEU A 205 -43.95 -36.41 26.38
CA LEU A 205 -43.48 -37.77 26.65
C LEU A 205 -44.09 -38.19 27.99
N ASP A 206 -45.15 -38.97 27.93
CA ASP A 206 -45.58 -39.90 28.98
C ASP A 206 -44.75 -41.20 28.84
#